data_AF-A0A319BVR3-F1
#
_entry.id   AF-A0A319BVR3-F1
#
_cell.length_a   1.000
_cell.length_b   1.000
_cell.length_c   1.000
_cell.angle_alpha   90.00
_cell.angle_beta   90.00
_cell.angle_gamma   90.00
#
_symmetry.space_group_name_H-M   'P 1'
#
loop_
_entity.id
_entity.type
_entity.pdbx_description
1 polymer ?
#
loop_
_entity_poly.entity_id
_entity_poly.type
_entity_poly.pdbx_seq_one_letter_code
_entity_poly.pdbx_strand_id
1 'polypeptide(L)'
;MPTPLPHRPKSRPTASCLPCRTRKVKCNRLQPCETCSARNIAHECKYAVPDEDRQAIAQAEMIAELRAEVNRLRQQISDYEYDHDHIHNHEESIMGEVNVLEDGGLLIERLENGEERLGEEDDDDELERVYRILRDGEWERVREVVGRIRGDTSTTTPTSTISV
;
A
#
# COMPACT_ATOMS: atom_id res chain seq x y z
N MET A 1 38.23 -22.50 49.42
CA MET A 1 37.75 -21.80 48.20
C MET A 1 36.38 -22.38 47.87
N PRO A 2 35.27 -21.63 47.95
CA PRO A 2 33.96 -22.13 47.57
C PRO A 2 33.86 -22.22 46.04
N THR A 3 33.45 -23.37 45.53
CA THR A 3 33.27 -23.70 44.12
C THR A 3 32.10 -22.88 43.52
N PRO A 4 32.22 -22.32 42.30
CA PRO A 4 31.11 -21.60 41.68
C PRO A 4 30.03 -22.59 41.24
N LEU A 5 28.78 -22.35 41.66
CA LEU A 5 27.63 -23.12 41.21
C LEU A 5 27.41 -22.94 39.69
N PRO A 6 27.01 -23.99 38.95
CA PRO A 6 26.83 -23.89 37.51
C PRO A 6 25.73 -22.87 37.18
N HIS A 7 26.05 -21.90 36.33
CA HIS A 7 25.06 -21.01 35.72
C HIS A 7 24.12 -21.84 34.85
N ARG A 8 23.00 -22.29 35.44
CA ARG A 8 21.91 -22.89 34.68
C ARG A 8 21.38 -21.82 33.73
N PRO A 9 21.45 -22.01 32.40
CA PRO A 9 20.90 -21.05 31.47
C PRO A 9 19.41 -20.92 31.78
N LYS A 10 18.96 -19.69 32.04
CA LYS A 10 17.54 -19.42 32.25
C LYS A 10 16.83 -19.82 30.96
N SER A 11 15.92 -20.79 31.05
CA SER A 11 15.13 -21.23 29.90
C SER A 11 14.43 -20.00 29.32
N ARG A 12 14.64 -19.72 28.04
CA ARG A 12 13.98 -18.60 27.37
C ARG A 12 12.46 -18.76 27.57
N PRO A 13 11.78 -17.76 28.16
CA PRO A 13 10.36 -17.85 28.41
C PRO A 13 9.59 -18.13 27.13
N THR A 14 8.63 -19.05 27.20
CA THR A 14 7.80 -19.41 26.05
C THR A 14 6.70 -18.36 25.91
N ALA A 15 6.62 -17.69 24.76
CA ALA A 15 5.68 -16.60 24.53
C ALA A 15 4.22 -17.05 24.33
N SER A 16 3.98 -18.31 23.94
CA SER A 16 2.63 -18.84 23.67
C SER A 16 1.89 -19.25 24.96
N CYS A 17 0.55 -19.14 24.98
CA CYS A 17 -0.24 -19.65 26.10
C CYS A 17 -0.20 -21.17 26.19
N LEU A 18 -0.53 -21.72 27.37
CA LEU A 18 -0.52 -23.16 27.63
C LEU A 18 -1.40 -23.95 26.63
N PRO A 19 -2.68 -23.58 26.37
CA PRO A 19 -3.50 -24.33 25.41
C PRO A 19 -2.94 -24.31 23.98
N CYS A 20 -2.45 -23.15 23.51
CA CYS A 20 -1.89 -23.05 22.15
C CYS A 20 -0.56 -23.81 22.02
N ARG A 21 0.27 -23.84 23.08
CA ARG A 21 1.50 -24.62 23.12
C ARG A 21 1.22 -26.11 23.05
N THR A 22 0.29 -26.62 23.87
CA THR A 22 -0.11 -28.04 23.86
C THR A 22 -0.68 -28.46 22.51
N ARG A 23 -1.45 -27.58 21.88
CA ARG A 23 -2.08 -27.82 20.57
C ARG A 23 -1.17 -27.49 19.38
N LYS A 24 0.02 -26.92 19.61
CA LYS A 24 0.99 -26.49 18.58
C LYS A 24 0.38 -25.54 17.52
N VAL A 25 -0.44 -24.58 17.96
CA VAL A 25 -1.06 -23.57 17.08
C VAL A 25 -0.48 -22.17 17.33
N LYS A 26 -0.59 -21.26 16.34
CA LYS A 26 -0.15 -19.86 16.49
C LYS A 26 -0.94 -19.17 17.62
N CYS A 27 -0.23 -18.40 18.42
CA CYS A 27 -0.76 -17.63 19.54
C CYS A 27 -0.44 -16.16 19.32
N ASN A 28 -1.47 -15.31 19.25
CA ASN A 28 -1.35 -13.85 19.12
C ASN A 28 -1.02 -13.13 20.44
N ARG A 29 -0.92 -13.88 21.56
CA ARG A 29 -0.39 -13.41 22.86
C ARG A 29 -1.24 -12.39 23.62
N LEU A 30 -2.44 -12.09 23.13
CA LEU A 30 -3.47 -11.33 23.86
C LEU A 30 -4.01 -12.12 25.06
N GLN A 31 -4.68 -11.44 25.99
CA GLN A 31 -5.35 -12.06 27.14
C GLN A 31 -6.86 -11.76 27.12
N PRO A 32 -7.71 -12.78 26.87
CA PRO A 32 -7.39 -14.09 26.30
C PRO A 32 -6.89 -14.00 24.84
N CYS A 33 -6.17 -15.00 24.35
CA CYS A 33 -5.70 -15.03 22.96
C CYS A 33 -6.86 -15.34 21.99
N GLU A 34 -6.76 -14.90 20.74
CA GLU A 34 -7.84 -15.08 19.74
C GLU A 34 -8.18 -16.56 19.53
N THR A 35 -7.16 -17.42 19.42
CA THR A 35 -7.34 -18.86 19.24
C THR A 35 -8.09 -19.52 20.40
N CYS A 36 -7.87 -19.06 21.64
CA CYS A 36 -8.60 -19.56 22.80
C CYS A 36 -10.02 -18.99 22.85
N SER A 37 -10.19 -17.72 22.48
CA SER A 37 -11.50 -17.05 22.43
C SER A 37 -12.41 -17.70 21.39
N ALA A 38 -11.92 -17.90 20.17
CA ALA A 38 -12.65 -18.56 19.08
C ALA A 38 -13.04 -20.02 19.40
N ARG A 39 -12.34 -20.66 20.34
CA ARG A 39 -12.61 -22.03 20.80
C ARG A 39 -13.43 -22.11 22.07
N ASN A 40 -13.92 -20.99 22.59
CA ASN A 40 -14.69 -20.90 23.84
C ASN A 40 -13.93 -21.45 25.07
N ILE A 41 -12.60 -21.38 25.07
CA ILE A 41 -11.73 -21.77 26.20
C ILE A 41 -10.92 -20.59 26.73
N ALA A 42 -11.46 -19.38 26.65
CA ALA A 42 -10.81 -18.17 27.14
C ALA A 42 -10.36 -18.29 28.61
N HIS A 43 -11.15 -18.99 29.44
CA HIS A 43 -10.86 -19.23 30.86
C HIS A 43 -9.64 -20.15 31.10
N GLU A 44 -9.27 -20.99 30.13
CA GLU A 44 -8.07 -21.84 30.19
C GLU A 44 -6.82 -21.15 29.63
N CYS A 45 -6.99 -19.96 29.02
CA CYS A 45 -5.90 -19.23 28.40
C CYS A 45 -4.97 -18.64 29.46
N LYS A 46 -3.94 -19.42 29.84
CA LYS A 46 -2.95 -19.02 30.85
C LYS A 46 -1.54 -18.98 30.25
N TYR A 47 -0.74 -18.03 30.73
CA TYR A 47 0.65 -17.83 30.33
C TYR A 47 1.59 -18.09 31.51
N ALA A 48 2.82 -18.52 31.21
CA ALA A 48 3.86 -18.75 32.22
C ALA A 48 4.67 -17.47 32.56
N VAL A 49 4.43 -16.38 31.82
CA VAL A 49 5.15 -15.12 31.91
C VAL A 49 4.19 -13.95 32.20
N PRO A 50 4.67 -12.85 32.80
CA PRO A 50 3.88 -11.64 33.04
C PRO A 50 3.32 -11.03 31.74
N ASP A 51 2.28 -10.21 31.90
CA ASP A 51 1.59 -9.56 30.78
C ASP A 51 2.49 -8.57 30.03
N GLU A 52 3.29 -7.80 30.75
CA GLU A 52 4.22 -6.80 30.20
C GLU A 52 5.21 -7.43 29.22
N ASP A 53 5.85 -8.53 29.61
CA ASP A 53 6.80 -9.26 28.76
C ASP A 53 6.13 -9.76 27.48
N ARG A 54 4.88 -10.24 27.57
CA ARG A 54 4.15 -10.73 26.39
C ARG A 54 3.78 -9.61 25.44
N GLN A 55 3.31 -8.49 25.99
CA GLN A 55 2.99 -7.30 25.21
C GLN A 55 4.23 -6.76 24.51
N ALA A 56 5.39 -6.70 25.19
CA ALA A 56 6.65 -6.29 24.58
C ALA A 56 7.04 -7.17 23.39
N ILE A 57 6.89 -8.50 23.51
CA ILE A 57 7.18 -9.42 22.40
C ILE A 57 6.16 -9.24 21.25
N ALA A 58 4.87 -9.10 21.56
CA ALA A 58 3.84 -8.86 20.53
C ALA A 58 4.06 -7.54 19.78
N GLN A 59 4.42 -6.48 20.50
CA GLN A 59 4.78 -5.18 19.92
C GLN A 59 6.01 -5.30 19.03
N ALA A 60 7.04 -6.03 19.45
CA ALA A 60 8.24 -6.23 18.64
C ALA A 60 7.94 -6.93 17.30
N GLU A 61 7.04 -7.92 17.29
CA GLU A 61 6.58 -8.58 16.05
C GLU A 61 5.82 -7.61 15.14
N MET A 62 4.89 -6.83 15.71
CA MET A 62 4.15 -5.81 14.95
C MET A 62 5.09 -4.76 14.34
N ILE A 63 6.08 -4.29 15.10
CA ILE A 63 7.08 -3.34 14.61
C ILE A 63 7.88 -3.95 13.45
N ALA A 64 8.26 -5.22 13.54
CA ALA A 64 9.01 -5.89 12.49
C ALA A 64 8.18 -6.01 11.19
N GLU A 65 6.90 -6.37 11.31
CA GLU A 65 5.96 -6.46 10.19
C GLU A 65 5.74 -5.10 9.53
N LEU A 66 5.48 -4.05 10.32
CA LEU A 66 5.32 -2.69 9.81
C LEU A 66 6.58 -2.19 9.10
N ARG A 67 7.77 -2.48 9.63
CA ARG A 67 9.04 -2.13 8.97
C ARG A 67 9.23 -2.86 7.64
N ALA A 68 8.88 -4.14 7.58
CA ALA A 68 8.94 -4.92 6.35
C ALA A 68 7.98 -4.34 5.29
N GLU A 69 6.78 -3.97 5.70
CA GLU A 69 5.78 -3.37 4.82
C GLU A 69 6.21 -1.99 4.30
N VAL A 70 6.74 -1.13 5.18
CA VAL A 70 7.32 0.16 4.77
C VAL A 70 8.42 -0.02 3.73
N ASN A 71 9.30 -1.01 3.90
CA ASN A 71 10.36 -1.28 2.93
C ASN A 71 9.80 -1.79 1.60
N ARG A 72 8.78 -2.66 1.63
CA ARG A 72 8.09 -3.17 0.44
C ARG A 72 7.45 -2.03 -0.35
N LEU A 73 6.70 -1.16 0.32
CA LEU A 73 6.02 -0.04 -0.32
C LEU A 73 7.02 0.96 -0.91
N ARG A 74 8.13 1.24 -0.21
CA ARG A 74 9.21 2.07 -0.75
C ARG A 74 9.85 1.49 -2.01
N GLN A 75 10.07 0.17 -2.04
CA GLN A 75 10.59 -0.49 -3.23
C GLN A 75 9.60 -0.36 -4.40
N GLN A 76 8.31 -0.61 -4.16
CA GLN A 76 7.29 -0.48 -5.20
C GLN A 76 7.25 0.93 -5.79
N ILE A 77 7.29 1.97 -4.94
CA ILE A 77 7.34 3.37 -5.42
C ILE A 77 8.59 3.59 -6.28
N SER A 78 9.75 3.15 -5.83
CA SER A 78 10.99 3.27 -6.59
C SER A 78 10.94 2.55 -7.94
N ASP A 79 10.30 1.39 -8.01
CA ASP A 79 10.16 0.62 -9.25
C ASP A 79 9.24 1.38 -10.24
N TYR A 80 8.11 1.92 -9.75
CA TYR A 80 7.21 2.74 -10.59
C TYR A 80 7.86 4.05 -11.05
N GLU A 81 8.65 4.71 -10.21
CA GLU A 81 9.41 5.90 -10.58
C GLU A 81 10.43 5.58 -11.69
N TYR A 82 11.11 4.45 -11.60
CA TYR A 82 12.07 4.00 -12.61
C TYR A 82 11.39 3.68 -13.96
N ASP A 83 10.24 3.00 -13.93
CA ASP A 83 9.47 2.67 -15.13
C ASP A 83 8.91 3.93 -15.81
N HIS A 84 8.39 4.89 -15.03
CA HIS A 84 7.92 6.18 -15.54
C HIS A 84 9.04 6.97 -16.25
N ASP A 85 10.22 7.02 -15.65
CA ASP A 85 11.37 7.69 -16.25
C ASP A 85 11.83 6.98 -17.53
N HIS A 86 11.78 5.65 -17.61
CA HIS A 86 12.16 4.91 -18.83
C HIS A 86 11.17 5.10 -19.99
N ILE A 87 9.87 5.19 -19.71
CA ILE A 87 8.84 5.40 -20.75
C ILE A 87 8.96 6.83 -21.33
N HIS A 88 9.14 7.86 -20.48
CA HIS A 88 9.35 9.24 -20.93
C HIS A 88 10.62 9.39 -21.79
N ASN A 89 11.69 8.67 -21.46
CA ASN A 89 12.92 8.69 -22.24
C ASN A 89 12.82 7.88 -23.57
N HIS A 90 11.94 6.88 -23.66
CA HIS A 90 11.73 6.14 -24.91
C HIS A 90 10.92 6.94 -25.95
N GLU A 91 9.93 7.72 -25.50
CA GLU A 91 9.17 8.64 -26.36
C GLU A 91 10.01 9.82 -26.86
N GLU A 92 10.90 10.39 -26.03
CA GLU A 92 11.84 11.42 -26.48
C GLU A 92 12.89 10.87 -27.47
N SER A 93 13.29 9.59 -27.36
CA SER A 93 14.15 8.94 -28.35
C SER A 93 13.45 8.64 -29.67
N ILE A 94 12.15 8.32 -29.66
CA ILE A 94 11.36 8.07 -30.88
C ILE A 94 11.00 9.37 -31.61
N MET A 95 10.87 10.50 -30.91
CA MET A 95 10.69 11.84 -31.50
C MET A 95 12.02 12.54 -31.90
N GLY A 96 13.16 11.87 -31.72
CA GLY A 96 14.50 12.45 -31.89
C GLY A 96 15.12 12.38 -33.29
N GLU A 97 14.58 11.62 -34.24
CA GLU A 97 15.11 11.53 -35.62
C GLU A 97 14.07 11.88 -36.68
N VAL A 98 13.62 13.14 -36.70
CA VAL A 98 13.09 13.75 -37.92
C VAL A 98 14.23 14.56 -38.56
N ASN A 99 15.00 13.92 -39.44
CA ASN A 99 16.01 14.63 -40.23
C ASN A 99 15.32 15.53 -41.25
N VAL A 100 15.27 16.84 -40.96
CA VAL A 100 14.86 17.87 -41.92
C VAL A 100 15.99 18.03 -42.94
N LEU A 101 15.86 17.41 -44.12
CA LEU A 101 16.72 17.72 -45.27
C LEU A 101 16.33 19.09 -45.82
N GLU A 102 17.34 19.86 -46.24
CA GLU A 102 17.26 21.30 -46.57
C GLU A 102 16.40 21.68 -47.79
N ASP A 103 15.70 20.73 -48.41
CA ASP A 103 14.79 20.98 -49.53
C ASP A 103 13.41 20.36 -49.28
N GLY A 104 12.66 20.95 -48.33
CA GLY A 104 11.19 21.05 -48.32
C GLY A 104 10.32 19.89 -48.87
N GLY A 105 10.66 18.62 -48.64
CA GLY A 105 9.89 17.47 -49.10
C GLY A 105 9.70 16.41 -48.01
N LEU A 106 8.45 16.18 -47.59
CA LEU A 106 8.09 15.06 -46.71
C LEU A 106 7.99 13.79 -47.55
N LEU A 107 8.87 12.81 -47.31
CA LEU A 107 8.85 11.50 -47.97
C LEU A 107 8.01 10.54 -47.11
N ILE A 108 6.72 10.42 -47.41
CA ILE A 108 5.88 9.34 -46.87
C ILE A 108 6.16 8.10 -47.73
N GLU A 109 7.01 7.18 -47.25
CA GLU A 109 7.06 5.84 -47.85
C GLU A 109 5.77 5.09 -47.51
N ARG A 110 4.98 4.90 -48.57
CA ARG A 110 3.73 4.14 -48.60
C ARG A 110 4.04 2.67 -48.30
N LEU A 111 3.80 2.22 -47.06
CA LEU A 111 3.68 0.79 -46.77
C LEU A 111 2.32 0.32 -47.30
N GLU A 112 2.32 -0.14 -48.54
CA GLU A 112 1.25 -0.96 -49.10
C GLU A 112 1.32 -2.33 -48.43
N ASN A 113 0.59 -2.53 -47.34
CA ASN A 113 0.02 -3.82 -46.93
C ASN A 113 -1.03 -3.56 -45.84
N GLY A 114 -2.28 -3.91 -46.14
CA GLY A 114 -3.43 -3.61 -45.29
C GLY A 114 -3.48 -4.45 -44.01
N GLU A 115 -3.70 -3.76 -42.90
CA GLU A 115 -4.48 -4.22 -41.76
C GLU A 115 -5.10 -2.96 -41.14
N GLU A 116 -6.39 -2.73 -41.40
CA GLU A 116 -7.16 -1.70 -40.71
C GLU A 116 -7.30 -2.12 -39.24
N ARG A 117 -6.35 -1.73 -38.38
CA ARG A 117 -6.57 -1.76 -36.94
C ARG A 117 -7.25 -0.46 -36.56
N LEU A 118 -8.57 -0.53 -36.41
CA LEU A 118 -9.42 0.52 -35.84
C LEU A 118 -8.72 1.12 -34.62
N GLY A 119 -8.50 2.43 -34.64
CA GLY A 119 -7.89 3.16 -33.54
C GLY A 119 -8.78 3.07 -32.30
N GLU A 120 -8.28 2.37 -31.28
CA GLU A 120 -8.75 2.45 -29.89
C GLU A 120 -7.96 3.55 -29.16
N GLU A 121 -7.72 4.69 -29.82
CA GLU A 121 -6.89 5.79 -29.27
C GLU A 121 -7.69 6.75 -28.37
N ASP A 122 -9.01 6.62 -28.29
CA ASP A 122 -9.87 7.54 -27.54
C ASP A 122 -10.02 7.16 -26.04
N ASP A 123 -9.91 5.88 -25.69
CA ASP A 123 -10.16 5.39 -24.33
C ASP A 123 -8.97 5.61 -23.38
N ASP A 124 -7.74 5.49 -23.88
CA ASP A 124 -6.51 5.72 -23.12
C ASP A 124 -6.36 7.21 -22.76
N ASP A 125 -6.76 8.11 -23.66
CA ASP A 125 -6.78 9.56 -23.44
C ASP A 125 -7.83 10.01 -22.42
N GLU A 126 -8.96 9.29 -22.34
CA GLU A 126 -9.98 9.54 -21.32
C GLU A 126 -9.50 9.07 -19.94
N LEU A 127 -8.91 7.88 -19.86
CA LEU A 127 -8.38 7.33 -18.62
C LEU A 127 -7.22 8.16 -18.06
N GLU A 128 -6.31 8.64 -18.92
CA GLU A 128 -5.18 9.51 -18.56
C GLU A 128 -5.66 10.89 -18.06
N ARG A 129 -6.77 11.41 -18.58
CA ARG A 129 -7.40 12.64 -18.07
C ARG A 129 -8.02 12.44 -16.69
N VAL A 130 -8.72 11.33 -16.48
CA VAL A 130 -9.27 10.97 -15.16
C VAL A 130 -8.15 10.80 -14.15
N TYR A 131 -7.06 10.14 -14.54
CA TYR A 131 -5.90 9.94 -13.67
C TYR A 131 -5.22 11.27 -13.31
N ARG A 132 -5.06 12.20 -14.25
CA ARG A 132 -4.56 13.56 -13.98
C ARG A 132 -5.44 14.33 -13.00
N ILE A 133 -6.77 14.27 -13.15
CA ILE A 133 -7.72 14.91 -12.21
C ILE A 133 -7.61 14.31 -10.80
N LEU A 134 -7.45 12.99 -10.69
CA LEU A 134 -7.30 12.29 -9.41
C LEU A 134 -5.94 12.56 -8.76
N ARG A 135 -4.87 12.64 -9.57
CA ARG A 135 -3.49 12.88 -9.15
C ARG A 135 -3.28 14.30 -8.63
N ASP A 136 -3.88 15.29 -9.29
CA ASP A 136 -3.69 16.71 -8.95
C ASP A 136 -4.60 17.16 -7.78
N GLY A 137 -5.55 16.31 -7.37
CA GLY A 137 -5.95 16.26 -5.97
C GLY A 137 -6.73 17.44 -5.40
N GLU A 138 -7.51 18.20 -6.18
CA GLU A 138 -8.64 18.93 -5.56
C GLU A 138 -9.79 17.95 -5.32
N TRP A 139 -9.65 17.16 -4.25
CA TRP A 139 -10.70 16.28 -3.71
C TRP A 139 -12.04 17.03 -3.54
N GLU A 140 -11.99 18.36 -3.39
CA GLU A 140 -13.15 19.25 -3.34
C GLU A 140 -13.89 19.35 -4.69
N ARG A 141 -13.17 19.44 -5.82
CA ARG A 141 -13.77 19.39 -7.19
C ARG A 141 -14.28 18.00 -7.53
N VAL A 142 -13.59 16.95 -7.11
CA VAL A 142 -14.08 15.57 -7.26
C VAL A 142 -15.38 15.38 -6.47
N ARG A 143 -15.45 15.87 -5.23
CA ARG A 143 -16.67 15.82 -4.40
C ARG A 143 -17.81 16.65 -4.98
N GLU A 144 -17.52 17.83 -5.54
CA GLU A 144 -18.49 18.70 -6.19
C GLU A 144 -19.09 18.04 -7.46
N VAL A 145 -18.25 17.45 -8.31
CA VAL A 145 -18.68 16.75 -9.53
C VAL A 145 -19.49 15.49 -9.18
N VAL A 146 -19.00 14.68 -8.23
CA VAL A 146 -19.73 13.48 -7.77
C VAL A 146 -21.03 13.86 -7.07
N GLY A 147 -21.06 14.96 -6.31
CA GLY A 147 -22.27 15.51 -5.69
C GLY A 147 -23.31 15.93 -6.72
N ARG A 148 -22.89 16.63 -7.79
CA ARG A 148 -23.76 16.98 -8.92
C ARG A 148 -24.35 15.76 -9.64
N ILE A 149 -23.55 14.72 -9.87
CA ILE A 149 -23.99 13.47 -10.51
C ILE A 149 -24.99 12.71 -9.63
N ARG A 150 -24.79 12.75 -8.30
CA ARG A 150 -25.69 12.13 -7.32
C ARG A 150 -26.94 12.96 -7.00
N GLY A 151 -27.01 14.21 -7.47
CA GLY A 151 -28.14 15.12 -7.24
C GLY A 151 -28.08 15.90 -5.92
N ASP A 152 -26.94 15.90 -5.22
CA ASP A 152 -26.75 16.67 -3.99
C ASP A 152 -26.41 18.12 -4.33
N THR A 153 -27.42 18.99 -4.43
CA THR A 153 -27.20 20.45 -4.49
C THR A 153 -26.84 20.97 -3.11
N SER A 154 -25.60 20.77 -2.65
CA SER A 154 -25.10 21.46 -1.45
C SER A 154 -24.84 22.93 -1.79
N THR A 155 -25.89 23.74 -1.68
CA THR A 155 -25.81 25.20 -1.65
C THR A 155 -24.84 25.62 -0.54
N THR A 156 -23.70 26.19 -0.91
CA THR A 156 -22.79 26.89 -0.01
C THR A 156 -23.48 28.15 0.49
N THR A 157 -24.16 28.08 1.64
CA THR A 157 -24.58 29.27 2.39
C THR A 157 -23.40 29.81 3.20
N PRO A 158 -23.00 31.08 3.03
CA PRO A 158 -21.95 31.67 3.85
C PRO A 158 -22.43 31.86 5.29
N THR A 159 -21.60 31.39 6.21
CA THR A 159 -21.70 31.54 7.67
C THR A 159 -22.06 32.97 8.07
N SER A 160 -23.28 33.16 8.56
CA SER A 160 -23.65 34.33 9.36
C SER A 160 -23.44 33.99 10.83
N THR A 161 -22.45 34.63 11.42
CA THR A 161 -22.12 34.56 12.84
C THR A 161 -23.22 35.24 13.66
N ILE A 162 -23.87 34.44 14.51
CA ILE A 162 -24.78 34.78 15.62
C ILE A 162 -24.29 33.83 16.73
N SER A 163 -23.99 34.21 17.97
CA SER A 163 -24.43 35.33 18.79
C SER A 163 -23.72 35.28 20.15
N VAL A 164 -23.83 36.41 20.88
CA VAL A 164 -24.04 36.55 22.35
C VAL A 164 -22.89 36.15 23.28
#